data_AF-A0A6C0E724-F1
#
_entry.id   AF-A0A6C0E724-F1
#
_cell.length_a   1.000
_cell.length_b   1.000
_cell.length_c   1.000
_cell.angle_alpha   90.00
_cell.angle_beta   90.00
_cell.angle_gamma   90.00
#
_symmetry.space_group_name_H-M   'P 1'
#
loop_
_entity.id
_entity.type
_entity.pdbx_description
1 polymer ?
#
loop_
_entity_poly.entity_id
_entity_poly.type
_entity_poly.pdbx_seq_one_letter_code
_entity_poly.pdbx_strand_id
1 'polypeptide(L)'
;MHSGKTTYSEETLVKIIKQDKQQRDFVYKTGLNILHKSFNSNPKDSCVPGGFYYTTLNRGHNYYHYGTLLVIVKIPDDAQIVQDPDETYGKKWRTDKIILCEEYPLFDVKTIEKFNLKITPDYIIEACVNGKMTVALLKFLRDTTFVQLEHYELVIIHCACEYNQFDVLGWLCPPDPKR
;
A
#
# COMPACT_ATOMS: atom_id res chain seq x y z
N MET A 1 -26.63 8.58 17.55
CA MET A 1 -26.43 8.06 16.19
C MET A 1 -25.27 7.08 16.24
N HIS A 2 -25.53 5.78 16.14
CA HIS A 2 -24.47 4.77 16.16
C HIS A 2 -23.82 4.77 14.77
N SER A 3 -22.60 5.31 14.66
CA SER A 3 -21.77 5.14 13.48
C SER A 3 -21.53 3.64 13.29
N GLY A 4 -22.23 3.02 12.35
CA GLY A 4 -21.98 1.63 11.98
C GLY A 4 -20.50 1.49 11.62
N LYS A 5 -19.76 0.62 12.30
CA LYS A 5 -18.40 0.26 11.89
C LYS A 5 -18.52 -0.35 10.48
N THR A 6 -18.01 0.33 9.47
CA THR A 6 -17.82 -0.26 8.14
C THR A 6 -16.91 -1.47 8.30
N THR A 7 -17.44 -2.66 8.06
CA THR A 7 -16.65 -3.90 8.06
C THR A 7 -16.15 -4.14 6.64
N TYR A 8 -14.84 -4.30 6.47
CA TYR A 8 -14.21 -4.66 5.19
C TYR A 8 -13.96 -6.17 5.17
N SER A 9 -14.17 -6.80 4.02
CA SER A 9 -13.83 -8.21 3.78
C SER A 9 -12.56 -8.34 2.95
N GLU A 10 -12.03 -9.56 2.85
CA GLU A 10 -10.89 -9.88 1.97
C GLU A 10 -11.13 -9.52 0.50
N GLU A 11 -12.39 -9.54 0.06
CA GLU A 11 -12.82 -9.20 -1.30
C GLU A 11 -13.00 -7.69 -1.52
N THR A 12 -12.77 -6.87 -0.49
CA THR A 12 -12.79 -5.41 -0.63
C THR A 12 -11.80 -5.00 -1.71
N LEU A 13 -12.27 -4.24 -2.70
CA LEU A 13 -11.40 -3.76 -3.77
C LEU A 13 -10.51 -2.64 -3.25
N VAL A 14 -9.22 -2.76 -3.51
CA VAL A 14 -8.21 -1.80 -3.09
C VAL A 14 -7.23 -1.46 -4.20
N LYS A 15 -6.60 -0.32 -4.02
CA LYS A 15 -5.47 0.13 -4.82
C LYS A 15 -4.42 0.75 -3.91
N ILE A 16 -3.15 0.49 -4.21
CA ILE A 16 -2.04 1.18 -3.58
C ILE A 16 -1.53 2.26 -4.54
N ILE A 17 -1.45 3.50 -4.04
CA ILE A 17 -0.99 4.66 -4.81
C ILE A 17 -0.03 5.51 -4.00
N LYS A 18 0.70 6.37 -4.69
CA LYS A 18 1.55 7.40 -4.08
C LYS A 18 0.71 8.47 -3.37
N GLN A 19 1.32 9.12 -2.38
CA GLN A 19 0.67 10.16 -1.57
C GLN A 19 0.19 11.36 -2.41
N ASP A 20 0.91 11.71 -3.48
CA ASP A 20 0.55 12.77 -4.42
C ASP A 20 -0.53 12.37 -5.44
N LYS A 21 -0.97 11.10 -5.40
CA LYS A 21 -1.94 10.51 -6.32
C LYS A 21 -1.52 10.57 -7.80
N GLN A 22 -0.26 10.86 -8.09
CA GLN A 22 0.30 10.82 -9.43
C GLN A 22 0.74 9.37 -9.73
N GLN A 23 0.19 8.80 -10.81
CA GLN A 23 0.66 7.53 -11.33
C GLN A 23 0.85 7.65 -12.84
N ARG A 24 2.11 7.56 -13.29
CA ARG A 24 2.50 7.81 -14.67
C ARG A 24 2.02 9.20 -15.11
N ASP A 25 1.10 9.27 -16.04
CA ASP A 25 0.53 10.45 -16.68
C ASP A 25 -0.89 10.79 -16.16
N PHE A 26 -1.34 10.15 -15.08
CA PHE A 26 -2.65 10.37 -14.49
C PHE A 26 -2.54 10.85 -13.03
N VAL A 27 -3.34 11.86 -12.67
CA VAL A 27 -3.53 12.31 -11.28
C VAL A 27 -4.91 11.87 -10.81
N TYR A 28 -4.98 10.99 -9.80
CA TYR A 28 -6.26 10.58 -9.24
C TYR A 28 -6.89 11.69 -8.39
N LYS A 29 -8.21 11.80 -8.46
CA LYS A 29 -9.03 12.56 -7.52
C LYS A 29 -9.89 11.61 -6.68
N THR A 30 -10.28 12.04 -5.49
CA THR A 30 -11.30 11.33 -4.71
C THR A 30 -12.62 11.34 -5.48
N GLY A 31 -13.37 10.23 -5.44
CA GLY A 31 -14.54 10.02 -6.28
C GLY A 31 -14.20 9.41 -7.64
N LEU A 32 -15.04 9.69 -8.65
CA LEU A 32 -14.97 9.06 -9.97
C LEU A 32 -13.77 9.56 -10.79
N ASN A 33 -12.99 8.62 -11.30
CA ASN A 33 -11.89 8.81 -12.24
C ASN A 33 -12.20 8.03 -13.52
N ILE A 34 -12.05 8.69 -14.67
CA ILE A 34 -12.31 8.13 -15.99
C ILE A 34 -11.01 8.22 -16.78
N LEU A 35 -10.64 7.12 -17.44
CA LEU A 35 -9.45 7.04 -18.26
C LEU A 35 -9.60 7.99 -19.46
N HIS A 36 -8.64 8.89 -19.66
CA HIS A 36 -8.66 9.82 -20.79
C HIS A 36 -8.03 9.23 -22.07
N LYS A 37 -7.38 8.06 -21.95
CA LYS A 37 -6.75 7.31 -23.06
C LYS A 37 -7.61 6.11 -23.45
N SER A 38 -7.30 5.52 -24.60
CA SER A 38 -7.88 4.26 -25.02
C SER A 38 -7.64 3.16 -23.97
N PHE A 39 -8.70 2.45 -23.63
CA PHE A 39 -8.65 1.28 -22.75
C PHE A 39 -8.19 0.05 -23.54
N ASN A 40 -7.20 -0.68 -23.04
CA ASN A 40 -6.83 -1.95 -23.63
C ASN A 40 -7.71 -3.08 -23.07
N SER A 41 -8.68 -3.52 -23.89
CA SER A 41 -9.62 -4.58 -23.56
C SER A 41 -9.13 -6.01 -23.86
N ASN A 42 -7.90 -6.19 -24.36
CA ASN A 42 -7.36 -7.51 -24.71
C ASN A 42 -6.92 -8.31 -23.47
N PRO A 43 -7.59 -9.42 -23.10
CA PRO A 43 -7.29 -10.17 -21.88
C PRO A 43 -5.94 -10.90 -21.90
N LYS A 44 -5.27 -10.99 -23.06
CA LYS A 44 -3.95 -11.63 -23.18
C LYS A 44 -2.80 -10.67 -22.90
N ASP A 45 -3.09 -9.37 -22.85
CA ASP A 45 -2.10 -8.34 -22.61
C ASP A 45 -1.94 -8.11 -21.11
N SER A 46 -0.70 -8.14 -20.63
CA SER A 46 -0.33 -7.85 -19.25
C SER A 46 0.46 -6.55 -19.14
N CYS A 47 0.27 -5.84 -18.03
CA CYS A 47 1.05 -4.65 -17.67
C CYS A 47 1.05 -3.56 -18.76
N VAL A 48 -0.04 -3.50 -19.54
CA VAL A 48 -0.18 -2.56 -20.65
C VAL A 48 -0.55 -1.15 -20.18
N PRO A 49 -0.12 -0.12 -20.93
CA PRO A 49 -0.68 1.21 -20.77
C PRO A 49 -2.20 1.20 -21.03
N GLY A 50 -2.94 2.08 -20.34
CA GLY A 50 -4.38 2.24 -20.56
C GLY A 50 -5.25 1.33 -19.69
N GLY A 51 -5.40 1.72 -18.42
CA GLY A 51 -6.28 1.08 -17.45
C GLY A 51 -5.90 1.41 -16.02
N PHE A 52 -6.89 1.57 -15.15
CA PHE A 52 -6.70 1.72 -13.72
C PHE A 52 -6.62 0.34 -13.07
N TYR A 53 -5.43 0.00 -12.59
CA TYR A 53 -5.18 -1.28 -11.92
C TYR A 53 -5.63 -1.27 -10.46
N TYR A 54 -6.30 -2.33 -10.04
CA TYR A 54 -6.75 -2.60 -8.67
C TYR A 54 -6.72 -4.11 -8.37
N THR A 55 -6.85 -4.47 -7.09
CA THR A 55 -6.89 -5.86 -6.61
C THR A 55 -7.82 -5.97 -5.40
N THR A 56 -7.90 -7.16 -4.79
CA THR A 56 -8.61 -7.41 -3.53
C THR A 56 -7.72 -7.15 -2.33
N LEU A 57 -8.29 -6.82 -1.17
CA LEU A 57 -7.56 -6.50 0.04
C LEU A 57 -6.60 -7.62 0.46
N ASN A 58 -7.02 -8.89 0.38
CA ASN A 58 -6.17 -10.03 0.72
C ASN A 58 -4.93 -10.17 -0.19
N ARG A 59 -4.94 -9.57 -1.39
CA ARG A 59 -3.83 -9.55 -2.36
C ARG A 59 -3.06 -8.23 -2.36
N GLY A 60 -3.50 -7.22 -1.61
CA GLY A 60 -2.88 -5.89 -1.56
C GLY A 60 -1.39 -5.94 -1.21
N HIS A 61 -0.95 -6.93 -0.42
CA HIS A 61 0.43 -7.11 -0.02
C HIS A 61 1.42 -7.34 -1.17
N ASN A 62 0.95 -7.78 -2.35
CA ASN A 62 1.81 -7.94 -3.53
C ASN A 62 2.11 -6.60 -4.23
N TYR A 63 1.50 -5.51 -3.78
CA TYR A 63 1.54 -4.21 -4.43
C TYR A 63 2.05 -3.08 -3.51
N TYR A 64 2.67 -3.40 -2.37
CA TYR A 64 3.18 -2.38 -1.43
C TYR A 64 4.20 -1.43 -2.07
N HIS A 65 4.96 -1.88 -3.08
CA HIS A 65 5.93 -1.08 -3.82
C HIS A 65 5.32 -0.01 -4.76
N TYR A 66 3.99 0.04 -4.90
CA TYR A 66 3.34 1.04 -5.75
C TYR A 66 3.09 2.39 -5.06
N GLY A 67 3.20 2.47 -3.73
CA GLY A 67 3.08 3.73 -3.02
C GLY A 67 2.75 3.60 -1.54
N THR A 68 2.35 4.72 -0.95
CA THR A 68 2.25 4.88 0.51
C THR A 68 0.81 5.04 1.01
N LEU A 69 -0.18 4.99 0.11
CA LEU A 69 -1.61 5.06 0.43
C LEU A 69 -2.30 3.76 0.02
N LEU A 70 -3.02 3.14 0.96
CA LEU A 70 -4.02 2.12 0.69
C LEU A 70 -5.37 2.81 0.45
N VAL A 71 -6.00 2.56 -0.69
CA VAL A 71 -7.24 3.21 -1.09
C VAL A 71 -8.31 2.18 -1.35
N ILE A 72 -9.46 2.31 -0.68
CA ILE A 72 -10.66 1.53 -0.98
C ILE A 72 -11.27 2.07 -2.26
N VAL A 73 -11.59 1.18 -3.19
CA VAL A 73 -12.13 1.56 -4.49
C VAL A 73 -13.45 0.87 -4.78
N LYS A 74 -14.25 1.49 -5.66
CA LYS A 74 -15.43 0.87 -6.27
C LYS A 74 -15.34 1.00 -7.78
N ILE A 75 -15.90 0.02 -8.48
CA ILE A 75 -15.96 0.03 -9.94
C ILE A 75 -17.40 0.35 -10.34
N PRO A 76 -17.64 1.37 -11.18
CA PRO A 76 -18.97 1.64 -11.73
C PRO A 76 -19.49 0.46 -12.56
N ASP A 77 -20.81 0.25 -12.55
CA ASP A 77 -21.46 -0.84 -13.31
C ASP A 77 -21.26 -0.71 -14.83
N ASP A 78 -21.04 0.52 -15.31
CA ASP A 78 -20.80 0.84 -16.72
C ASP A 78 -19.31 0.91 -17.10
N ALA A 79 -18.43 0.39 -16.24
CA ALA A 79 -17.00 0.33 -16.49
C ALA A 79 -16.62 -0.92 -17.28
N GLN A 80 -15.64 -0.78 -18.17
CA GLN A 80 -14.97 -1.91 -18.81
C GLN A 80 -13.98 -2.51 -17.82
N ILE A 81 -13.93 -3.84 -17.72
CA ILE A 81 -13.06 -4.56 -16.79
C ILE A 81 -12.36 -5.70 -17.52
N VAL A 82 -11.05 -5.82 -17.31
CA VAL A 82 -10.27 -6.97 -17.76
C VAL A 82 -9.43 -7.49 -16.60
N GLN A 83 -9.48 -8.80 -16.36
CA GLN A 83 -8.53 -9.46 -15.47
C GLN A 83 -7.18 -9.53 -16.20
N ASP A 84 -6.13 -9.04 -15.54
CA ASP A 84 -4.78 -9.12 -16.11
C ASP A 84 -4.27 -10.58 -16.06
N PRO A 85 -3.64 -11.09 -17.13
CA PRO A 85 -3.22 -12.49 -17.20
C PRO A 85 -1.94 -12.78 -16.42
N ASP A 86 -1.22 -11.77 -15.93
CA ASP A 86 -0.03 -11.96 -15.10
C ASP A 86 -0.40 -12.35 -13.66
N GLU A 87 -0.01 -13.56 -13.30
CA GLU A 87 -0.22 -14.13 -11.97
C GLU A 87 1.00 -14.01 -11.05
N THR A 88 2.12 -13.44 -11.51
CA THR A 88 3.38 -13.31 -10.74
C THR A 88 3.15 -12.67 -9.37
N TYR A 89 2.33 -11.62 -9.34
CA TYR A 89 1.97 -10.86 -8.13
C TYR A 89 0.51 -11.13 -7.72
N GLY A 90 -0.07 -12.25 -8.20
CA GLY A 90 -1.47 -12.61 -8.03
C GLY A 90 -2.45 -11.77 -8.85
N LYS A 91 -3.71 -12.21 -8.85
CA LYS A 91 -4.82 -11.59 -9.59
C LYS A 91 -4.92 -10.07 -9.36
N LYS A 92 -4.94 -9.35 -10.48
CA LYS A 92 -5.24 -7.93 -10.58
C LYS A 92 -6.20 -7.71 -11.75
N TRP A 93 -6.93 -6.60 -11.69
CA TRP A 93 -7.84 -6.19 -12.74
C TRP A 93 -7.47 -4.79 -13.17
N ARG A 94 -7.82 -4.46 -14.42
CA ARG A 94 -7.76 -3.11 -14.96
C ARG A 94 -9.12 -2.67 -15.46
N THR A 95 -9.40 -1.39 -15.31
CA THR A 95 -10.68 -0.79 -15.72
C THR A 95 -10.49 0.60 -16.32
N ASP A 96 -11.45 1.06 -17.12
CA ASP A 96 -11.49 2.43 -17.65
C ASP A 96 -12.10 3.45 -16.67
N LYS A 97 -12.80 3.00 -15.62
CA LYS A 97 -13.41 3.87 -14.60
C LYS A 97 -13.19 3.32 -13.20
N ILE A 98 -12.80 4.17 -12.27
CA ILE A 98 -12.59 3.79 -10.87
C ILE A 98 -13.03 4.90 -9.92
N ILE A 99 -13.71 4.53 -8.83
CA ILE A 99 -14.11 5.46 -7.79
C ILE A 99 -13.17 5.26 -6.60
N LEU A 100 -12.41 6.29 -6.24
CA LEU A 100 -11.62 6.31 -5.01
C LEU A 100 -12.53 6.74 -3.85
N CYS A 101 -12.71 5.86 -2.85
CA CYS A 101 -13.61 6.09 -1.74
C CYS A 101 -12.86 6.62 -0.51
N GLU A 102 -12.12 5.74 0.17
CA GLU A 102 -11.48 6.03 1.45
C GLU A 102 -9.98 5.77 1.34
N GLU A 103 -9.17 6.64 1.95
CA GLU A 103 -7.71 6.63 1.83
C GLU A 103 -7.07 6.46 3.20
N TYR A 104 -6.09 5.56 3.29
CA TYR A 104 -5.43 5.18 4.53
C TYR A 104 -3.91 5.21 4.35
N PRO A 105 -3.13 5.81 5.27
CA PRO A 105 -1.68 5.69 5.26
C PRO A 105 -1.29 4.22 5.39
N LEU A 106 -0.56 3.68 4.40
CA LEU A 106 -0.25 2.25 4.33
C LEU A 106 0.60 1.78 5.51
N PHE A 107 1.51 2.63 5.98
CA PHE A 107 2.50 2.34 7.03
C PHE A 107 2.08 2.82 8.43
N ASP A 108 0.77 3.03 8.65
CA ASP A 108 0.22 3.37 9.96
C ASP A 108 -0.29 2.13 10.69
N VAL A 109 0.03 2.00 11.98
CA VAL A 109 -0.36 0.85 12.81
C VAL A 109 -1.88 0.66 12.83
N LYS A 110 -2.65 1.75 12.89
CA LYS A 110 -4.12 1.67 12.88
C LYS A 110 -4.64 1.14 11.54
N THR A 111 -3.98 1.46 10.43
CA THR A 111 -4.31 0.89 9.12
C THR A 111 -4.01 -0.61 9.08
N ILE A 112 -2.84 -1.02 9.59
CA ILE A 112 -2.48 -2.45 9.70
C ILE A 112 -3.54 -3.21 10.47
N GLU A 113 -3.89 -2.75 11.67
CA GLU A 113 -4.87 -3.39 12.54
C GLU A 113 -6.27 -3.39 11.92
N LYS A 114 -6.69 -2.27 11.33
CA LYS A 114 -8.03 -2.11 10.74
C LYS A 114 -8.29 -3.11 9.61
N PHE A 115 -7.28 -3.36 8.78
CA PHE A 115 -7.41 -4.21 7.60
C PHE A 115 -6.75 -5.58 7.77
N ASN A 116 -6.18 -5.86 8.95
CA ASN A 116 -5.36 -7.04 9.21
C ASN A 116 -4.30 -7.24 8.10
N LEU A 117 -3.54 -6.18 7.79
CA LEU A 117 -2.59 -6.20 6.68
C LEU A 117 -1.51 -7.25 6.90
N LYS A 118 -1.24 -8.05 5.86
CA LYS A 118 -0.13 -8.99 5.87
C LYS A 118 1.18 -8.22 5.82
N ILE A 119 1.99 -8.35 6.86
CA ILE A 119 3.34 -7.78 6.91
C ILE A 119 4.30 -8.70 6.16
N THR A 120 4.94 -8.18 5.12
CA THR A 120 5.91 -8.89 4.28
C THR A 120 7.27 -8.20 4.34
N PRO A 121 8.36 -8.84 3.86
CA PRO A 121 9.63 -8.16 3.62
C PRO A 121 9.48 -6.85 2.83
N ASP A 122 8.69 -6.88 1.75
CA ASP A 122 8.39 -5.70 0.94
C ASP A 122 7.71 -4.61 1.75
N TYR A 123 6.81 -4.95 2.68
CA TYR A 123 6.19 -3.93 3.54
C TYR A 123 7.24 -3.17 4.37
N ILE A 124 8.20 -3.86 4.96
CA ILE A 124 9.26 -3.25 5.78
C ILE A 124 10.20 -2.42 4.91
N ILE A 125 10.63 -2.99 3.78
CA ILE A 125 11.51 -2.29 2.84
C ILE A 125 10.83 -1.02 2.34
N GLU A 126 9.58 -1.10 1.91
CA GLU A 126 8.81 0.05 1.42
C GLU A 126 8.55 1.09 2.50
N ALA A 127 8.31 0.68 3.76
CA ALA A 127 8.24 1.61 4.88
C ALA A 127 9.57 2.37 5.07
N CYS A 128 10.71 1.69 4.93
CA CYS A 128 12.03 2.30 5.06
C CYS A 128 12.33 3.26 3.90
N VAL A 129 12.24 2.79 2.64
CA VAL A 129 12.65 3.58 1.47
C VAL A 129 11.73 4.77 1.20
N ASN A 130 10.53 4.81 1.78
CA ASN A 130 9.63 5.96 1.73
C ASN A 130 9.72 6.87 2.97
N GLY A 131 10.64 6.60 3.91
CA GLY A 131 10.78 7.39 5.14
C GLY A 131 9.56 7.32 6.05
N LYS A 132 8.86 6.18 6.05
CA LYS A 132 7.62 5.93 6.80
C LYS A 132 7.82 5.02 8.00
N MET A 133 9.06 4.59 8.26
CA MET A 133 9.39 3.86 9.49
C MET A 133 9.26 4.81 10.68
N THR A 134 8.51 4.42 11.71
CA THR A 134 8.33 5.20 12.95
C THR A 134 8.61 4.33 14.16
N VAL A 135 8.90 4.92 15.32
CA VAL A 135 9.05 4.15 16.58
C VAL A 135 7.78 3.36 16.91
N ALA A 136 6.60 3.89 16.61
CA ALA A 136 5.33 3.18 16.80
C ALA A 136 5.24 1.93 15.91
N LEU A 137 5.57 2.07 14.63
CA LEU A 137 5.60 0.95 13.70
C LEU A 137 6.67 -0.08 14.08
N LEU A 138 7.86 0.33 14.50
CA LEU A 138 8.92 -0.58 14.95
C LEU A 138 8.52 -1.39 16.18
N LYS A 139 7.90 -0.74 17.17
CA LYS A 139 7.36 -1.44 18.35
C LYS A 139 6.31 -2.46 17.94
N PHE A 140 5.36 -2.05 17.10
CA PHE A 140 4.34 -2.96 16.56
C PHE A 140 5.00 -4.17 15.87
N LEU A 141 5.93 -3.93 14.95
CA LEU A 141 6.61 -5.00 14.20
C LEU A 141 7.41 -5.95 15.12
N ARG A 142 8.01 -5.44 16.20
CA ARG A 142 8.78 -6.23 17.18
C ARG A 142 7.88 -7.11 18.04
N ASP A 143 6.74 -6.57 18.45
CA ASP A 143 5.78 -7.27 19.30
C ASP A 143 4.97 -8.31 18.51
N THR A 144 4.83 -8.11 17.20
CA THR A 144 4.23 -9.08 16.28
C THR A 144 5.27 -10.11 15.86
N THR A 145 5.14 -11.37 16.27
CA THR A 145 6.11 -12.48 16.00
C THR A 145 6.33 -12.85 14.53
N PHE A 146 5.84 -12.04 13.58
CA PHE A 146 5.76 -12.35 12.16
C PHE A 146 7.06 -12.07 11.39
N VAL A 147 7.97 -11.24 11.91
CA VAL A 147 9.22 -10.91 11.19
C VAL A 147 10.41 -10.83 12.14
N GLN A 148 11.50 -11.48 11.75
CA GLN A 148 12.84 -11.30 12.35
C GLN A 148 13.37 -9.92 11.94
N LEU A 149 12.97 -8.89 12.68
CA LEU A 149 13.39 -7.49 12.47
C LEU A 149 14.91 -7.33 12.42
N GLU A 150 15.64 -8.18 13.15
CA GLU A 150 17.10 -8.29 13.14
C GLU A 150 17.71 -8.41 11.73
N HIS A 151 17.00 -9.03 10.78
CA HIS A 151 17.45 -9.11 9.38
C HIS A 151 17.37 -7.79 8.62
N TYR A 152 16.58 -6.83 9.12
CA TYR A 152 16.31 -5.55 8.47
C TYR A 152 16.95 -4.36 9.21
N GLU A 153 17.55 -4.57 10.39
CA GLU A 153 18.09 -3.49 11.22
C GLU A 153 19.05 -2.57 10.45
N LEU A 154 19.97 -3.12 9.67
CA LEU A 154 20.92 -2.32 8.87
C LEU A 154 20.20 -1.45 7.84
N VAL A 155 19.18 -1.98 7.16
CA VAL A 155 18.39 -1.23 6.18
C VAL A 155 17.57 -0.15 6.87
N ILE A 156 16.98 -0.47 8.02
CA ILE A 156 16.20 0.49 8.81
C ILE A 156 17.10 1.63 9.30
N ILE A 157 18.28 1.34 9.84
CA ILE A 157 19.26 2.34 10.29
C ILE A 157 19.69 3.23 9.12
N HIS A 158 20.02 2.63 7.97
CA HIS A 158 20.42 3.38 6.78
C HIS A 158 19.35 4.37 6.34
N CYS A 159 18.11 3.90 6.15
CA CYS A 159 17.01 4.77 5.75
C CYS A 159 16.65 5.80 6.84
N ALA A 160 16.70 5.42 8.12
CA ALA A 160 16.44 6.37 9.21
C ALA A 160 17.48 7.51 9.23
N CYS A 161 18.74 7.23 8.88
CA CYS A 161 19.75 8.27 8.65
C CYS A 161 19.39 9.15 7.44
N GLU A 162 19.08 8.56 6.30
CA GLU A 162 18.72 9.31 5.07
C GLU A 162 17.52 10.25 5.29
N TYR A 163 16.54 9.82 6.07
CA TYR A 163 15.32 10.55 6.35
C TYR A 163 15.37 11.38 7.65
N ASN A 164 16.52 11.48 8.33
CA ASN A 164 16.70 12.21 9.59
C ASN A 164 15.71 11.78 10.70
N GLN A 165 15.40 10.49 10.79
CA GLN A 165 14.48 9.90 11.77
C GLN A 165 15.23 9.60 13.08
N PHE A 166 15.65 10.65 13.80
CA PHE A 166 16.49 10.52 15.00
C PHE A 166 15.82 9.75 16.14
N ASP A 167 14.48 9.78 16.22
CA ASP A 167 13.71 8.99 17.17
C ASP A 167 13.81 7.48 16.88
N VAL A 168 13.74 7.09 15.61
CA VAL A 168 13.96 5.71 15.15
C VAL A 168 15.39 5.28 15.45
N LEU A 169 16.38 6.11 15.12
CA LEU A 169 17.79 5.82 15.41
C LEU A 169 18.05 5.67 16.91
N GLY A 170 17.50 6.57 17.74
CA GLY A 170 17.64 6.51 19.19
C GLY A 170 16.93 5.30 19.81
N TRP A 171 15.88 4.79 19.17
CA TRP A 171 15.22 3.57 19.61
C TRP A 171 16.00 2.30 19.25
N LEU A 172 16.59 2.24 18.06
CA LEU A 172 17.39 1.09 17.59
C LEU A 172 18.77 1.04 18.24
N CYS A 173 19.40 2.20 18.42
CA CYS A 173 20.73 2.36 18.98
C CYS A 173 20.67 3.30 20.18
N PRO A 174 20.04 2.88 21.31
CA PRO A 174 19.98 3.72 22.48
C PRO A 174 21.39 4.06 22.97
N PRO A 175 21.65 5.29 23.42
CA PRO A 175 22.95 5.66 23.98
C PRO A 175 23.30 4.73 25.14
N ASP A 176 24.57 4.35 25.25
CA ASP A 176 25.05 3.52 26.35
C ASP A 176 24.70 4.20 27.69
N PRO A 177 23.91 3.56 28.56
CA PRO A 177 23.49 4.14 29.83
C PRO A 177 24.66 4.46 30.79
N LYS A 178 25.90 4.12 30.44
CA LYS A 178 27.11 4.35 31.24
C LYS A 178 27.99 5.53 30.79
N ARG A 179 27.50 6.43 29.93
CA ARG A 179 28.19 7.69 29.57
C ARG A 179 27.57 8.92 30.23
#